data_AF-A0A1I0JDR9-F1
#
_entry.id   AF-A0A1I0JDR9-F1
#
_cell.length_a   1.000
_cell.length_b   1.000
_cell.length_c   1.000
_cell.angle_alpha   90.00
_cell.angle_beta   90.00
_cell.angle_gamma   90.00
#
_symmetry.space_group_name_H-M   'P 1'
#
loop_
_entity.id
_entity.type
_entity.pdbx_description
1 polymer ?
#
loop_
_entity_poly.entity_id
_entity_poly.type
_entity_poly.pdbx_seq_one_letter_code
_entity_poly.pdbx_strand_id
1 'polypeptide(L)'
;MRRKYPHVGVGTLCGLFGKTRNAFYDHQRRATAQALLDGLVLALVADIREDLPRLGTRELYFLLLPRLGEHAPCVGRDYLFALLADHGLLIRRRKRRVVTTHTCLPELV
;
A
#
# COMPACT_ATOMS: atom_id res chain seq x y z
N MET A 1 -11.41 -4.17 -22.24
CA MET A 1 -12.55 -4.24 -23.19
C MET A 1 -12.94 -2.88 -23.76
N ARG A 2 -13.42 -1.91 -22.95
CA ARG A 2 -13.84 -0.59 -23.47
C ARG A 2 -12.77 0.17 -24.27
N ARG A 3 -11.50 0.13 -23.83
CA ARG A 3 -10.37 0.74 -24.54
C ARG A 3 -10.04 0.07 -25.89
N LYS A 4 -10.45 -1.21 -26.08
CA LYS A 4 -10.21 -1.99 -27.31
C LYS A 4 -11.37 -1.91 -28.30
N TYR A 5 -12.60 -1.66 -27.82
CA TYR A 5 -13.82 -1.57 -28.63
C TYR A 5 -14.63 -0.31 -28.25
N PRO A 6 -14.20 0.89 -28.69
CA PRO A 6 -14.84 2.15 -28.30
C PRO A 6 -16.21 2.36 -28.96
N HIS A 7 -16.48 1.71 -30.09
CA HIS A 7 -17.74 1.79 -30.83
C HIS A 7 -18.87 0.93 -30.23
N VAL A 8 -18.55 0.02 -29.31
CA VAL A 8 -19.53 -0.86 -28.66
C VAL A 8 -19.98 -0.23 -27.35
N GLY A 9 -21.29 -0.13 -27.15
CA GLY A 9 -21.86 0.39 -25.91
C GLY A 9 -21.48 -0.44 -24.68
N VAL A 10 -21.20 0.22 -23.56
CA VAL A 10 -20.82 -0.42 -22.29
C VAL A 10 -21.84 -1.45 -21.84
N GLY A 11 -23.14 -1.20 -22.09
CA GLY A 11 -24.20 -2.16 -21.77
C GLY A 11 -24.05 -3.49 -22.50
N THR A 12 -23.77 -3.47 -23.80
CA THR A 12 -23.54 -4.68 -24.60
C THR A 12 -22.32 -5.44 -24.10
N LEU A 13 -21.23 -4.73 -23.80
CA LEU A 13 -20.01 -5.34 -23.24
C LEU A 13 -20.27 -5.98 -21.87
N CYS A 14 -20.99 -5.30 -20.97
CA CYS A 14 -21.35 -5.85 -19.67
C CYS A 14 -22.29 -7.05 -19.78
N GLY A 15 -23.20 -7.04 -20.75
CA GLY A 15 -24.12 -8.14 -21.05
C GLY A 15 -23.39 -9.44 -21.40
N LEU A 16 -22.29 -9.38 -22.14
CA LEU A 16 -21.45 -10.55 -22.45
C LEU A 16 -20.91 -11.26 -21.19
N PHE A 17 -20.77 -10.54 -20.08
CA PHE A 17 -20.27 -11.07 -18.80
C PHE A 17 -21.36 -11.25 -17.74
N GLY A 18 -22.63 -11.09 -18.12
CA GLY A 18 -23.76 -11.16 -17.17
C GLY A 18 -23.72 -10.07 -16.09
N LYS A 19 -23.12 -8.90 -16.40
CA LYS A 19 -23.04 -7.76 -15.48
C LYS A 19 -23.91 -6.61 -15.97
N THR A 20 -24.38 -5.78 -15.04
CA THR A 20 -25.12 -4.56 -15.37
C THR A 20 -24.18 -3.42 -15.72
N ARG A 21 -24.66 -2.49 -16.55
CA ARG A 21 -23.93 -1.26 -16.88
C ARG A 21 -23.60 -0.43 -15.64
N ASN A 22 -24.52 -0.34 -14.68
CA ASN A 22 -24.31 0.42 -13.45
C ASN A 22 -23.22 -0.20 -12.59
N ALA A 23 -23.19 -1.54 -12.46
CA ALA A 23 -22.12 -2.22 -11.73
C ALA A 23 -20.73 -1.91 -12.29
N PHE A 24 -20.60 -1.76 -13.62
CA PHE A 24 -19.34 -1.34 -14.25
C PHE A 24 -18.93 0.07 -13.82
N TYR A 25 -19.85 1.04 -13.88
CA TYR A 25 -19.55 2.41 -13.48
C TYR A 25 -19.29 2.54 -11.98
N ASP A 26 -20.05 1.85 -11.15
CA ASP A 26 -19.84 1.84 -9.70
C ASP A 26 -18.48 1.25 -9.35
N HIS A 27 -18.10 0.14 -9.99
CA HIS A 27 -16.76 -0.42 -9.83
C HIS A 27 -15.68 0.58 -10.24
N GLN A 28 -15.83 1.24 -11.39
CA GLN A 28 -14.88 2.24 -11.86
C GLN A 28 -14.78 3.43 -10.89
N ARG A 29 -15.91 3.94 -10.39
CA ARG A 29 -15.94 5.02 -9.40
C ARG A 29 -15.23 4.63 -8.10
N ARG A 30 -15.49 3.42 -7.59
CA ARG A 30 -14.81 2.91 -6.40
C ARG A 30 -13.31 2.78 -6.61
N ALA A 31 -12.88 2.22 -7.74
CA ALA A 31 -11.47 2.09 -8.07
C ALA A 31 -10.77 3.46 -8.15
N THR A 32 -11.41 4.46 -8.76
CA THR A 32 -10.87 5.83 -8.82
C THR A 32 -10.81 6.48 -7.44
N ALA A 33 -11.87 6.36 -6.64
CA ALA A 33 -11.89 6.90 -5.28
C ALA A 33 -10.81 6.25 -4.40
N GLN A 34 -10.62 4.93 -4.54
CA GLN A 34 -9.57 4.20 -3.85
C GLN A 34 -8.18 4.69 -4.28
N ALA A 35 -7.92 4.83 -5.58
CA ALA A 35 -6.63 5.30 -6.08
C ALA A 35 -6.28 6.73 -5.61
N LEU A 36 -7.29 7.61 -5.50
CA LEU A 36 -7.11 8.95 -4.95
C LEU A 36 -6.72 8.91 -3.47
N LEU A 37 -7.40 8.06 -2.69
CA LEU A 37 -7.11 7.89 -1.28
C LEU A 37 -5.73 7.23 -1.05
N ASP A 38 -5.40 6.22 -1.85
CA ASP A 38 -4.08 5.58 -1.86
C ASP A 38 -2.97 6.63 -2.10
N GLY A 39 -3.16 7.50 -3.10
CA GLY A 39 -2.22 8.59 -3.42
C GLY A 39 -2.05 9.60 -2.28
N LEU A 40 -3.15 10.02 -1.65
CA LEU A 40 -3.12 10.91 -0.48
C LEU A 40 -2.33 10.29 0.68
N VAL A 41 -2.62 9.02 1.00
CA VAL A 41 -1.94 8.30 2.09
C VAL A 41 -0.45 8.17 1.80
N LEU A 42 -0.07 7.83 0.57
CA LEU A 42 1.34 7.70 0.19
C LEU A 42 2.11 9.02 0.30
N ALA A 43 1.51 10.14 -0.09
CA ALA A 43 2.11 11.45 0.08
C ALA A 43 2.36 11.76 1.56
N LEU A 44 1.34 11.59 2.41
CA LEU A 44 1.47 11.80 3.84
C LEU A 44 2.50 10.87 4.49
N VAL A 45 2.59 9.61 4.04
CA VAL A 45 3.61 8.68 4.51
C VAL A 45 5.00 9.11 4.08
N ALA A 46 5.17 9.62 2.85
CA ALA A 46 6.45 10.11 2.36
C ALA A 46 6.93 11.29 3.22
N ASP A 47 6.06 12.25 3.51
CA ASP A 47 6.36 13.41 4.36
C ASP A 47 6.82 12.97 5.76
N ILE A 48 6.10 12.04 6.40
CA ILE A 48 6.47 11.55 7.74
C ILE A 48 7.82 10.79 7.71
N ARG A 49 8.13 10.10 6.61
CA ARG A 49 9.37 9.35 6.46
C ARG A 49 10.58 10.21 6.14
N GLU A 50 10.38 11.41 5.61
CA GLU A 50 11.44 12.41 5.45
C GLU A 50 12.02 12.77 6.82
N ASP A 51 11.15 13.00 7.80
CA ASP A 51 11.53 13.26 9.19
C ASP A 51 12.01 12.00 9.92
N LEU A 52 11.29 10.87 9.75
CA LEU A 52 11.46 9.63 10.53
C LEU A 52 11.61 8.40 9.63
N PRO A 53 12.79 8.17 9.02
CA PRO A 53 12.98 7.15 7.98
C PRO A 53 12.87 5.69 8.46
N ARG A 54 12.98 5.44 9.78
CA ARG A 54 12.94 4.10 10.37
C ARG A 54 11.68 3.81 11.18
N LEU A 55 10.67 4.66 11.08
CA LEU A 55 9.45 4.54 11.86
C LEU A 55 8.68 3.26 11.52
N GLY A 56 8.24 2.55 12.55
CA GLY A 56 7.40 1.36 12.37
C GLY A 56 6.02 1.74 11.82
N THR A 57 5.40 0.84 11.07
CA THR A 57 4.06 1.04 10.47
C THR A 57 2.97 1.30 11.51
N ARG A 58 3.09 0.75 12.73
CA ARG A 58 2.14 1.02 13.82
C ARG A 58 2.22 2.46 14.34
N GLU A 59 3.43 2.97 14.53
CA GLU A 59 3.63 4.36 14.98
C GLU A 59 3.32 5.35 13.86
N LEU A 60 3.68 4.99 12.62
CA LEU A 60 3.30 5.72 11.42
C LEU A 60 1.78 5.88 11.34
N TYR A 61 1.00 4.82 11.60
CA TYR A 61 -0.47 4.89 11.63
C TYR A 61 -0.99 5.93 12.64
N PHE A 62 -0.44 5.98 13.86
CA PHE A 62 -0.86 6.96 14.87
C PHE A 62 -0.53 8.40 14.47
N LEU A 63 0.59 8.64 13.80
CA LEU A 63 0.96 9.97 13.29
C LEU A 63 0.14 10.36 12.05
N LEU A 64 -0.26 9.37 11.25
CA LEU A 64 -1.02 9.55 10.03
C LEU A 64 -2.50 9.88 10.34
N LEU A 65 -3.08 9.23 11.35
CA LEU A 65 -4.50 9.37 11.72
C LEU A 65 -4.96 10.84 11.92
N PRO A 66 -4.26 11.70 12.68
CA PRO A 66 -4.64 13.11 12.82
C PRO A 66 -4.46 13.91 11.52
N ARG A 67 -3.54 13.51 10.64
CA ARG A 67 -3.32 14.19 9.34
C ARG A 67 -4.38 13.83 8.30
N LEU A 68 -5.06 12.69 8.43
CA LEU A 68 -6.14 12.30 7.52
C LEU A 68 -7.47 13.00 7.79
N GLY A 69 -7.69 13.55 8.99
CA GLY A 69 -8.92 14.21 9.37
C GLY A 69 -10.16 13.35 9.06
N GLU A 70 -10.99 13.82 8.13
CA GLU A 70 -12.24 13.16 7.71
C GLU A 70 -12.03 11.79 7.04
N HIS A 71 -10.86 11.54 6.44
CA HIS A 71 -10.55 10.26 5.78
C HIS A 71 -10.02 9.20 6.75
N ALA A 72 -9.80 9.55 8.03
CA ALA A 72 -9.27 8.64 9.04
C ALA A 72 -10.11 7.34 9.25
N PRO A 73 -11.45 7.36 9.23
CA PRO A 73 -12.26 6.14 9.39
C PRO A 73 -12.12 5.15 8.21
N CYS A 74 -11.74 5.66 7.02
CA CYS A 74 -11.58 4.83 5.82
C CYS A 74 -10.24 4.07 5.83
N VAL A 75 -9.23 4.60 6.53
CA VAL A 75 -7.89 4.04 6.57
C VAL A 75 -7.73 3.22 7.84
N GLY A 76 -7.99 1.92 7.72
CA GLY A 76 -7.69 0.97 8.79
C GLY A 76 -6.19 0.60 8.84
N ARG A 77 -5.78 0.00 9.96
CA ARG A 77 -4.42 -0.55 10.13
C ARG A 77 -4.06 -1.51 8.99
N ASP A 78 -4.92 -2.51 8.75
CA ASP A 78 -4.61 -3.58 7.80
C ASP A 78 -4.58 -3.07 6.37
N TYR A 79 -5.41 -2.09 6.05
CA TYR A 79 -5.38 -1.38 4.78
C TYR A 79 -4.05 -0.62 4.59
N LEU A 80 -3.58 0.13 5.59
CA LEU A 80 -2.28 0.81 5.52
C LEU A 80 -1.13 -0.19 5.33
N PHE A 81 -1.16 -1.33 6.03
CA PHE A 81 -0.15 -2.37 5.85
C PHE A 81 -0.16 -2.97 4.44
N ALA A 82 -1.34 -3.26 3.88
CA ALA A 82 -1.48 -3.76 2.52
C ALA A 82 -0.96 -2.74 1.50
N LEU A 83 -1.37 -1.47 1.62
CA LEU A 83 -0.92 -0.39 0.75
C LEU A 83 0.61 -0.24 0.78
N LEU A 84 1.22 -0.19 1.97
CA LEU A 84 2.67 -0.08 2.09
C LEU A 84 3.41 -1.34 1.59
N ALA A 85 2.80 -2.51 1.68
CA ALA A 85 3.35 -3.75 1.13
C ALA A 85 3.35 -3.72 -0.40
N ASP A 86 2.23 -3.32 -1.01
CA ASP A 86 2.07 -3.23 -2.46
C ASP A 86 3.04 -2.22 -3.08
N HIS A 87 3.32 -1.12 -2.38
CA HIS A 87 4.30 -0.11 -2.79
C HIS A 87 5.75 -0.41 -2.35
N GLY A 88 6.02 -1.57 -1.73
CA GLY A 88 7.38 -1.95 -1.32
C GLY A 88 7.99 -1.07 -0.22
N LEU A 89 7.16 -0.32 0.49
CA LEU A 89 7.56 0.64 1.53
C LEU A 89 7.78 -0.03 2.89
N LEU A 90 7.55 -1.33 3.04
CA LEU A 90 7.82 -2.03 4.30
C LEU A 90 9.32 -2.05 4.61
N ILE A 91 9.68 -1.59 5.80
CA ILE A 91 11.07 -1.58 6.26
C ILE A 91 11.55 -3.02 6.45
N ARG A 92 12.40 -3.48 5.54
CA ARG A 92 13.00 -4.82 5.60
C ARG A 92 14.14 -4.83 6.64
N ARG A 93 13.92 -5.51 7.76
CA ARG A 93 15.00 -5.79 8.72
C ARG A 93 15.96 -6.84 8.14
N ARG A 94 17.13 -6.43 7.66
CA ARG A 94 18.21 -7.35 7.25
C ARG A 94 18.82 -7.99 8.49
N LYS A 95 18.59 -9.29 8.70
CA LYS A 95 19.34 -10.06 9.72
C LYS A 95 20.81 -10.15 9.28
N ARG A 96 21.71 -9.45 9.97
CA ARG A 96 23.16 -9.74 9.91
C ARG A 96 23.44 -10.86 10.91
N ARG A 97 24.06 -11.95 10.46
CA ARG A 97 24.75 -12.86 11.36
C ARG A 97 26.07 -12.18 11.73
N VAL A 98 26.29 -11.92 13.02
CA VAL A 98 27.61 -11.54 13.52
C VAL A 98 28.40 -12.84 13.60
N VAL A 99 29.40 -13.01 12.72
CA VAL A 99 30.40 -14.06 12.88
C VAL A 99 31.43 -13.50 13.84
N THR A 100 31.40 -13.94 15.10
CA THR A 100 32.46 -13.60 16.05
C THR A 100 33.71 -14.38 15.67
N THR A 101 34.76 -13.66 15.28
CA THR A 101 36.11 -14.22 15.04
C THR A 101 36.78 -14.56 16.38
N HIS A 102 36.17 -15.45 17.15
CA HIS A 102 36.79 -16.14 18.29
C HIS A 102 36.80 -17.65 17.98
N THR A 103 37.35 -18.02 16.83
CA THR A 103 38.01 -19.32 16.71
C THR A 103 39.32 -19.20 17.46
N CYS A 104 39.35 -19.76 18.66
CA CYS A 104 40.48 -19.81 19.57
C CYS A 104 41.77 -20.19 18.83
N LEU A 105 42.82 -19.37 18.98
CA LEU A 105 44.19 -19.85 18.87
C LEU A 105 44.41 -20.83 20.02
N PRO A 106 44.76 -22.10 19.79
CA PRO A 106 45.35 -22.91 20.84
C PRO A 106 46.80 -22.42 21.03
N GLU A 107 47.06 -21.68 22.10
CA GLU A 107 48.38 -21.69 22.70
C GLU A 107 48.65 -23.09 23.31
N LEU A 108 49.90 -23.54 23.18
CA LEU A 108 50.55 -24.66 23.88
C LEU A 108 50.18 -26.08 23.42
N VAL A 109 51.07 -26.72 22.63
CA VAL A 109 52.02 -27.77 23.08
C VAL A 109 53.30 -27.66 22.25
#